data_AF-A0A2E8UN13-F1
#
_entry.id   AF-A0A2E8UN13-F1
#
_cell.length_a   1.000
_cell.length_b   1.000
_cell.length_c   1.000
_cell.angle_alpha   90.00
_cell.angle_beta   90.00
_cell.angle_gamma   90.00
#
_symmetry.space_group_name_H-M   'P 1'
#
loop_
_entity.id
_entity.type
_entity.pdbx_description
1 polymer ?
#
loop_
_entity_poly.entity_id
_entity_poly.type
_entity_poly.pdbx_seq_one_letter_code
_entity_poly.pdbx_strand_id
1 'polypeptide(L)'
;QGIIAGGTQALTRAVEGAEDDGEAGGRAVVFRGVGKRDLVVGVAASGRTPFVWGAMKEAARRGARTALVCFNPTVKRRAGVPKMIMAPAVGPEVLTGSTRLKAGTATKLILNCITTLAMVRLGKVAGNLMIDLDPRNEKLRARAIGIVSKLSGVEAAVAQSALEQEGWVIRRALRRLSD
;
A
#
# COMPACT_ATOMS: atom_id res chain seq x y z
N GLN A 1 4.13 -1.08 -5.02
CA GLN A 1 4.57 -2.40 -5.52
C GLN A 1 4.58 -3.38 -4.35
N GLY A 2 4.36 -4.68 -4.60
CA GLY A 2 4.52 -5.75 -3.61
C GLY A 2 5.71 -6.64 -3.95
N ILE A 3 6.50 -7.02 -2.95
CA ILE A 3 7.62 -7.96 -3.07
C ILE A 3 7.38 -9.07 -2.05
N ILE A 4 7.46 -10.31 -2.49
CA ILE A 4 7.25 -11.50 -1.66
C ILE A 4 8.45 -12.45 -1.82
N ALA A 5 8.89 -13.05 -0.72
CA ALA A 5 9.90 -14.10 -0.74
C ALA A 5 9.43 -15.25 -1.65
N GLY A 6 10.31 -15.78 -2.51
CA GLY A 6 9.96 -16.82 -3.49
C GLY A 6 9.25 -16.30 -4.75
N GLY A 7 9.00 -14.99 -4.87
CA GLY A 7 8.46 -14.37 -6.09
C GLY A 7 6.99 -14.70 -6.36
N THR A 8 6.54 -14.52 -7.60
CA THR A 8 5.11 -14.62 -7.97
C THR A 8 4.48 -15.97 -7.63
N GLN A 9 5.25 -17.07 -7.67
CA GLN A 9 4.77 -18.40 -7.29
C GLN A 9 4.31 -18.45 -5.83
N ALA A 10 4.97 -17.67 -4.95
CA ALA A 10 4.63 -17.57 -3.52
C ALA A 10 3.24 -16.97 -3.24
N LEU A 11 2.58 -16.38 -4.25
CA LEU A 11 1.24 -15.83 -4.10
C LEU A 11 0.16 -16.91 -3.99
N THR A 12 0.38 -18.08 -4.58
CA THR A 12 -0.61 -19.18 -4.59
C THR A 12 -0.11 -20.42 -3.87
N ARG A 13 1.22 -20.58 -3.71
CA ARG A 13 1.82 -21.74 -3.04
C ARG A 13 3.02 -21.30 -2.21
N ALA A 14 3.13 -21.78 -0.98
CA ALA A 14 4.30 -21.49 -0.16
C ALA A 14 5.57 -22.03 -0.83
N VAL A 15 6.66 -21.25 -0.77
CA VAL A 15 7.98 -21.66 -1.27
C VAL A 15 8.87 -21.88 -0.05
N GLU A 16 9.29 -23.13 0.15
CA GLU A 16 10.07 -23.54 1.31
C GLU A 16 11.44 -22.82 1.36
N GLY A 17 11.84 -22.38 2.56
CA GLY A 17 13.13 -21.69 2.80
C GLY A 17 13.26 -20.28 2.21
N ALA A 18 12.30 -19.81 1.40
CA ALA A 18 12.41 -18.51 0.74
C ALA A 18 12.48 -17.32 1.73
N GLU A 19 11.84 -17.46 2.90
CA GLU A 19 11.84 -16.41 3.93
C GLU A 19 13.17 -16.26 4.67
N ASP A 20 14.01 -17.30 4.63
CA ASP A 20 15.32 -17.36 5.28
C ASP A 20 16.45 -16.80 4.41
N ASP A 21 16.22 -16.56 3.11
CA ASP A 21 17.20 -15.95 2.21
C ASP A 21 17.18 -14.41 2.31
N GLY A 22 18.03 -13.88 3.18
CA GLY A 22 18.25 -12.43 3.32
C GLY A 22 18.81 -11.77 2.05
N GLU A 23 19.72 -12.45 1.34
CA GLU A 23 20.34 -11.93 0.12
C GLU A 23 19.32 -11.83 -1.02
N ALA A 24 18.36 -12.76 -1.11
CA ALA A 24 17.23 -12.64 -2.04
C ALA A 24 16.40 -11.38 -1.78
N GLY A 25 16.20 -11.01 -0.51
CA GLY A 25 15.55 -9.76 -0.15
C GLY A 25 16.28 -8.54 -0.69
N GLY A 26 17.60 -8.53 -0.53
CA GLY A 26 18.47 -7.49 -1.10
C GLY A 26 18.41 -7.45 -2.63
N ARG A 27 18.58 -8.60 -3.31
CA ARG A 27 18.48 -8.71 -4.76
C ARG A 27 17.13 -8.22 -5.29
N ALA A 28 16.03 -8.52 -4.59
CA ALA A 28 14.70 -8.04 -4.97
C ALA A 28 14.61 -6.50 -4.90
N VAL A 29 15.21 -5.87 -3.89
CA VAL A 29 15.30 -4.41 -3.78
C VAL A 29 16.15 -3.82 -4.90
N VAL A 30 17.28 -4.43 -5.22
CA VAL A 30 18.14 -4.07 -6.37
C VAL A 30 17.33 -4.10 -7.67
N PHE A 31 16.73 -5.24 -7.97
CA PHE A 31 15.95 -5.51 -9.17
C PHE A 31 14.80 -4.50 -9.37
N ARG A 32 14.13 -4.08 -8.29
CA ARG A 32 13.03 -3.11 -8.36
C ARG A 32 13.49 -1.65 -8.47
N GLY A 33 14.80 -1.38 -8.53
CA GLY A 33 15.33 -0.04 -8.71
C GLY A 33 15.14 0.91 -7.52
N VAL A 34 14.87 0.37 -6.32
CA VAL A 34 14.63 1.16 -5.09
C VAL A 34 15.79 2.12 -4.80
N GLY A 35 15.50 3.39 -4.57
CA GLY A 35 16.50 4.40 -4.23
C GLY A 35 16.01 5.45 -3.24
N LYS A 36 16.74 6.58 -3.17
CA LYS A 36 16.51 7.64 -2.17
C LYS A 36 15.13 8.31 -2.16
N ARG A 37 14.33 8.13 -3.22
CA ARG A 37 12.96 8.66 -3.32
C ARG A 37 11.90 7.68 -2.83
N ASP A 38 12.32 6.46 -2.49
CA ASP A 38 11.42 5.39 -2.12
C ASP A 38 11.31 5.20 -0.60
N LEU A 39 10.19 4.61 -0.21
CA LEU A 39 9.95 4.05 1.12
C LEU A 39 9.78 2.55 0.99
N VAL A 40 10.59 1.78 1.71
CA VAL A 40 10.43 0.32 1.83
C VAL A 40 9.82 -0.01 3.18
N VAL A 41 8.64 -0.64 3.16
CA VAL A 41 7.95 -1.13 4.35
C VAL A 41 8.13 -2.64 4.42
N GLY A 42 8.98 -3.11 5.33
CA GLY A 42 9.10 -4.52 5.66
C GLY A 42 7.88 -5.00 6.43
N VAL A 43 7.38 -6.20 6.12
CA VAL A 43 6.24 -6.81 6.80
C VAL A 43 6.65 -8.20 7.26
N ALA A 44 6.73 -8.40 8.57
CA ALA A 44 7.05 -9.69 9.16
C ALA A 44 6.41 -9.77 10.54
N ALA A 45 5.45 -10.68 10.75
CA ALA A 45 4.74 -10.75 12.02
C ALA A 45 5.69 -11.00 13.20
N SER A 46 6.64 -11.91 13.00
CA SER A 46 7.71 -12.21 13.96
C SER A 46 8.71 -11.06 14.17
N GLY A 47 8.81 -10.15 13.19
CA GLY A 47 9.79 -9.09 13.13
C GLY A 47 11.24 -9.55 12.93
N ARG A 48 11.48 -10.83 12.61
CA ARG A 48 12.84 -11.40 12.48
C ARG A 48 13.14 -12.06 11.14
N THR A 49 12.18 -12.14 10.22
CA THR A 49 12.30 -12.82 8.92
C THR A 49 13.49 -12.32 8.09
N PRO A 50 14.51 -13.15 7.80
CA PRO A 50 15.74 -12.74 7.12
C PRO A 50 15.54 -12.03 5.79
N PHE A 51 14.67 -12.54 4.91
CA PHE A 51 14.34 -11.90 3.62
C PHE A 51 13.93 -10.43 3.79
N VAL A 52 13.08 -10.14 4.76
CA VAL A 52 12.58 -8.78 5.04
C VAL A 52 13.69 -7.88 5.55
N TRP A 53 14.55 -8.38 6.43
CA TRP A 53 15.69 -7.63 6.95
C TRP A 53 16.75 -7.35 5.89
N GLY A 54 17.04 -8.33 5.03
CA GLY A 54 17.96 -8.16 3.90
C GLY A 54 17.45 -7.11 2.91
N ALA A 55 16.16 -7.14 2.58
CA ALA A 55 15.51 -6.10 1.77
C ALA A 55 15.63 -4.70 2.41
N MET A 56 15.28 -4.56 3.70
CA MET A 56 15.37 -3.26 4.37
C MET A 56 16.82 -2.75 4.49
N LYS A 57 17.80 -3.64 4.74
CA LYS A 57 19.21 -3.28 4.80
C LYS A 57 19.70 -2.75 3.46
N GLU A 58 19.39 -3.43 2.37
CA GLU A 58 19.77 -3.00 1.03
C GLU A 58 19.06 -1.70 0.62
N ALA A 59 17.77 -1.57 0.94
CA ALA A 59 17.02 -0.35 0.67
C ALA A 59 17.64 0.86 1.39
N ALA A 60 18.00 0.71 2.67
CA ALA A 60 18.67 1.75 3.44
C ALA A 60 20.05 2.09 2.86
N ARG A 61 20.83 1.09 2.42
CA ARG A 61 22.13 1.30 1.76
C ARG A 61 21.99 2.13 0.48
N ARG A 62 20.90 1.95 -0.27
CA ARG A 62 20.55 2.73 -1.47
C ARG A 62 19.90 4.09 -1.17
N GLY A 63 19.82 4.47 0.10
CA GLY A 63 19.30 5.75 0.57
C GLY A 63 17.78 5.82 0.74
N ALA A 64 17.05 4.72 0.53
CA ALA A 64 15.60 4.69 0.73
C ALA A 64 15.25 4.81 2.22
N ARG A 65 14.09 5.40 2.51
CA ARG A 65 13.54 5.34 3.88
C ARG A 65 13.01 3.93 4.13
N THR A 66 13.12 3.45 5.36
CA THR A 66 12.68 2.11 5.73
C THR A 66 11.81 2.10 6.98
N ALA A 67 10.78 1.26 6.96
CA ALA A 67 9.89 1.00 8.10
C ALA A 67 9.65 -0.50 8.24
N LEU A 68 9.35 -0.98 9.45
CA LEU A 68 8.92 -2.35 9.71
C LEU A 68 7.53 -2.37 10.34
N VAL A 69 6.65 -3.23 9.82
CA VAL A 69 5.41 -3.66 10.48
C VAL A 69 5.61 -5.06 11.03
N CYS A 70 5.47 -5.22 12.34
CA CYS A 70 5.56 -6.49 13.04
C CYS A 70 4.58 -6.53 14.22
N PHE A 71 4.50 -7.66 14.91
CA PHE A 71 3.63 -7.84 16.09
C PHE A 71 4.39 -8.41 17.28
N ASN A 72 5.71 -8.22 17.26
CA ASN A 72 6.60 -8.50 18.38
C ASN A 72 7.13 -7.16 18.93
N PRO A 73 6.65 -6.71 20.09
CA PRO A 73 7.02 -5.40 20.66
C PRO A 73 8.49 -5.35 21.12
N THR A 74 9.17 -6.50 21.23
CA THR A 74 10.58 -6.57 21.64
C THR A 74 11.56 -6.36 20.49
N VAL A 75 11.07 -6.21 19.26
CA VAL A 75 11.92 -6.04 18.07
C VAL A 75 12.74 -4.76 18.18
N LYS A 76 14.06 -4.89 18.10
CA LYS A 76 15.01 -3.79 18.10
C LYS A 76 15.51 -3.49 16.69
N ARG A 77 15.85 -2.22 16.45
CA ARG A 77 16.57 -1.82 15.23
C ARG A 77 17.93 -2.50 15.18
N ARG A 78 18.39 -2.83 13.98
CA ARG A 78 19.72 -3.40 13.71
C ARG A 78 20.51 -2.42 12.86
N ALA A 79 21.67 -1.99 13.33
CA ALA A 79 22.54 -1.03 12.62
C ALA A 79 21.77 0.23 12.10
N GLY A 80 20.87 0.79 12.91
CA GLY A 80 20.08 1.97 12.54
C GLY A 80 18.94 1.73 11.54
N VAL A 81 18.65 0.48 11.18
CA VAL A 81 17.56 0.06 10.28
C VAL A 81 16.53 -0.78 11.06
N PRO A 82 15.22 -0.64 10.78
CA PRO A 82 14.59 0.40 9.97
C PRO A 82 14.56 1.75 10.70
N LYS A 83 14.22 2.84 9.99
CA LYS A 83 14.05 4.17 10.59
C LYS A 83 12.78 4.28 11.44
N MET A 84 11.77 3.45 11.17
CA MET A 84 10.52 3.39 11.93
C MET A 84 10.11 1.94 12.18
N ILE A 85 9.54 1.65 13.35
CA ILE A 85 8.98 0.34 13.69
C ILE A 85 7.54 0.57 14.17
N MET A 86 6.60 -0.13 13.54
CA MET A 86 5.21 -0.23 13.96
C MET A 86 5.01 -1.65 14.50
N ALA A 87 4.95 -1.76 15.83
CA ALA A 87 4.84 -3.04 16.54
C ALA A 87 3.62 -3.07 17.49
N PRO A 88 2.38 -2.93 16.97
CA PRO A 88 1.20 -3.00 17.82
C PRO A 88 1.09 -4.39 18.46
N ALA A 89 0.73 -4.42 19.75
CA ALA A 89 0.54 -5.66 20.48
C ALA A 89 -0.86 -6.24 20.20
N VAL A 90 -0.93 -7.31 19.39
CA VAL A 90 -2.19 -8.05 19.13
C VAL A 90 -2.38 -9.22 20.09
N GLY A 91 -1.39 -9.51 20.95
CA GLY A 91 -1.38 -10.63 21.89
C GLY A 91 -1.20 -12.01 21.20
N PRO A 92 -1.18 -13.10 22.00
CA PRO A 92 -1.04 -14.47 21.49
C PRO A 92 -2.16 -14.85 20.52
N GLU A 93 -1.85 -15.59 19.46
CA GLU A 93 -2.86 -16.09 18.52
C GLU A 93 -3.70 -17.20 19.15
N VAL A 94 -4.98 -17.33 18.73
CA VAL A 94 -5.86 -18.41 19.20
C VAL A 94 -5.32 -19.79 18.86
N LEU A 95 -4.69 -19.92 17.68
CA LEU A 95 -3.86 -21.05 17.33
C LEU A 95 -2.40 -20.59 17.44
N THR A 96 -1.67 -21.14 18.41
CA THR A 96 -0.29 -20.75 18.72
C THR A 96 0.57 -20.70 17.45
N GLY A 97 1.16 -19.54 17.17
CA GLY A 97 2.04 -19.32 16.01
C GLY A 97 1.32 -19.03 14.68
N SER A 98 0.00 -19.19 14.60
CA SER A 98 -0.79 -18.94 13.38
C SER A 98 -1.01 -17.45 13.12
N THR A 99 0.08 -16.73 12.82
CA THR A 99 0.09 -15.27 12.64
C THR A 99 -0.69 -14.78 11.42
N ARG A 100 -1.18 -15.68 10.56
CA ARG A 100 -2.14 -15.34 9.49
C ARG A 100 -3.48 -14.81 10.04
N LEU A 101 -3.76 -15.00 11.33
CA LEU A 101 -5.00 -14.59 11.99
C LEU A 101 -4.95 -13.11 12.42
N LYS A 102 -4.69 -12.80 13.70
CA LYS A 102 -4.76 -11.41 14.20
C LYS A 102 -3.65 -10.56 13.59
N ALA A 103 -2.42 -11.05 13.56
CA ALA A 103 -1.30 -10.32 12.96
C ALA A 103 -1.51 -10.05 11.46
N GLY A 104 -2.02 -11.03 10.70
CA GLY A 104 -2.39 -10.86 9.29
C GLY A 104 -3.50 -9.83 9.09
N THR A 105 -4.55 -9.88 9.91
CA THR A 105 -5.66 -8.92 9.88
C THR A 105 -5.18 -7.51 10.19
N ALA A 106 -4.38 -7.34 11.25
CA ALA A 106 -3.83 -6.05 11.63
C ALA A 106 -2.87 -5.50 10.55
N THR A 107 -2.07 -6.36 9.92
CA THR A 107 -1.21 -5.97 8.77
C THR A 107 -2.04 -5.34 7.66
N LYS A 108 -3.15 -5.98 7.26
CA LYS A 108 -4.06 -5.46 6.24
C LYS A 108 -4.58 -4.07 6.61
N LEU A 109 -5.04 -3.89 7.86
CA LEU A 109 -5.57 -2.61 8.33
C LEU A 109 -4.50 -1.52 8.30
N ILE A 110 -3.29 -1.80 8.78
CA ILE A 110 -2.17 -0.85 8.79
C ILE A 110 -1.78 -0.44 7.36
N LEU A 111 -1.62 -1.40 6.45
CA LEU A 111 -1.26 -1.10 5.06
C LEU A 111 -2.37 -0.31 4.33
N ASN A 112 -3.64 -0.61 4.60
CA ASN A 112 -4.78 0.16 4.11
C ASN A 112 -4.72 1.61 4.62
N CYS A 113 -4.43 1.82 5.91
CA CYS A 113 -4.28 3.15 6.48
C CYS A 113 -3.13 3.92 5.83
N ILE A 114 -1.95 3.32 5.71
CA ILE A 114 -0.77 3.96 5.11
C ILE A 114 -1.07 4.43 3.69
N THR A 115 -1.60 3.54 2.86
CA THR A 115 -1.87 3.83 1.44
C THR A 115 -3.01 4.83 1.27
N THR A 116 -4.11 4.68 2.02
CA THR A 116 -5.25 5.60 1.96
C THR A 116 -4.86 7.00 2.42
N LEU A 117 -4.19 7.13 3.57
CA LEU A 117 -3.78 8.43 4.10
C LEU A 117 -2.74 9.12 3.20
N ALA A 118 -1.83 8.36 2.59
CA ALA A 118 -0.91 8.91 1.60
C ALA A 118 -1.67 9.48 0.39
N MET A 119 -2.64 8.75 -0.16
CA MET A 119 -3.43 9.21 -1.31
C MET A 119 -4.31 10.42 -0.97
N VAL A 120 -4.89 10.47 0.24
CA VAL A 120 -5.61 11.66 0.73
C VAL A 120 -4.67 12.87 0.76
N ARG A 121 -3.46 12.73 1.33
CA ARG A 121 -2.47 13.81 1.37
C ARG A 121 -1.95 14.24 0.01
N LEU A 122 -2.01 13.37 -0.99
CA LEU A 122 -1.67 13.67 -2.39
C LEU A 122 -2.84 14.31 -3.17
N GLY A 123 -3.94 14.67 -2.51
CA GLY A 123 -5.09 15.32 -3.14
C GLY A 123 -5.91 14.40 -4.04
N LYS A 124 -5.84 13.07 -3.83
CA LYS A 124 -6.59 12.08 -4.63
C LYS A 124 -8.03 11.88 -4.16
N VAL A 125 -8.43 12.58 -3.10
CA VAL A 125 -9.72 12.48 -2.43
C VAL A 125 -10.26 13.89 -2.17
N ALA A 126 -11.56 14.12 -2.39
CA ALA A 126 -12.28 15.33 -1.96
C ALA A 126 -13.35 14.95 -0.94
N GLY A 127 -13.24 15.47 0.28
CA GLY A 127 -14.05 14.99 1.41
C GLY A 127 -13.81 13.49 1.63
N ASN A 128 -14.81 12.67 1.34
CA ASN A 128 -14.74 11.21 1.35
C ASN A 128 -14.90 10.56 -0.04
N LEU A 129 -14.77 11.34 -1.12
CA LEU A 129 -14.97 10.90 -2.50
C LEU A 129 -13.63 10.68 -3.21
N MET A 130 -13.47 9.52 -3.85
CA MET A 130 -12.28 9.18 -4.64
C MET A 130 -12.32 9.87 -6.01
N ILE A 131 -11.75 11.06 -6.09
CA ILE A 131 -11.76 11.91 -7.30
C ILE A 131 -10.66 11.55 -8.31
N ASP A 132 -9.80 10.58 -8.00
CA ASP A 132 -8.82 9.99 -8.92
C ASP A 132 -9.17 8.55 -9.30
N LEU A 133 -10.47 8.29 -9.49
CA LEU A 133 -10.97 7.01 -9.94
C LEU A 133 -10.74 6.86 -11.46
N ASP A 134 -10.41 5.64 -11.88
CA ASP A 134 -10.33 5.21 -13.28
C ASP A 134 -11.59 4.39 -13.65
N PRO A 135 -12.60 4.98 -14.30
CA PRO A 135 -13.92 4.37 -14.48
C PRO A 135 -14.00 3.46 -15.72
N ARG A 136 -13.33 2.30 -15.65
CA ARG A 136 -13.27 1.31 -16.74
C ARG A 136 -14.50 0.43 -16.94
N ASN A 137 -15.48 0.47 -16.04
CA ASN A 137 -16.71 -0.31 -16.15
C ASN A 137 -17.93 0.52 -15.75
N GLU A 138 -19.12 0.04 -16.09
CA GLU A 138 -20.39 0.74 -15.86
C GLU A 138 -20.59 1.16 -14.40
N LYS A 139 -20.30 0.26 -13.44
CA LYS A 139 -20.37 0.59 -12.00
C LYS A 139 -19.47 1.77 -11.63
N LEU A 140 -18.23 1.80 -12.15
CA LEU A 140 -17.30 2.88 -11.86
C LEU A 140 -17.65 4.17 -12.62
N ARG A 141 -18.24 4.07 -13.81
CA ARG A 141 -18.80 5.21 -14.55
C ARG A 141 -19.97 5.84 -13.80
N ALA A 142 -20.93 5.03 -13.36
CA ALA A 142 -22.04 5.48 -12.52
C ALA A 142 -21.54 6.16 -11.23
N ARG A 143 -20.50 5.59 -10.60
CA ARG A 143 -19.85 6.22 -9.45
C ARG A 143 -19.20 7.58 -9.81
N ALA A 144 -18.52 7.68 -10.95
CA ALA A 144 -17.91 8.94 -11.39
C ALA A 144 -18.97 10.02 -11.62
N ILE A 145 -20.08 9.68 -12.27
CA ILE A 145 -21.23 10.57 -12.48
C ILE A 145 -21.76 11.07 -11.13
N GLY A 146 -22.00 10.15 -10.18
CA GLY A 146 -22.47 10.50 -8.83
C GLY A 146 -21.49 11.40 -8.07
N ILE A 147 -20.17 11.19 -8.22
CA ILE A 147 -19.14 12.06 -7.61
C ILE A 147 -19.20 13.47 -8.21
N VAL A 148 -19.23 13.60 -9.54
CA VAL A 148 -19.24 14.90 -10.22
C VAL A 148 -20.51 15.67 -9.90
N SER A 149 -21.68 15.02 -10.02
CA SER A 149 -22.97 15.62 -9.67
C SER A 149 -22.98 16.11 -8.22
N LYS A 150 -22.52 15.29 -7.27
CA LYS A 150 -22.47 15.67 -5.85
C LYS A 150 -21.55 16.87 -5.56
N LEU A 151 -20.42 16.96 -6.26
CA LEU A 151 -19.43 18.02 -6.01
C LEU A 151 -19.73 19.33 -6.75
N SER A 152 -20.40 19.28 -7.90
CA SER A 152 -20.73 20.47 -8.70
C SER A 152 -22.17 20.94 -8.52
N GLY A 153 -23.05 20.11 -7.94
CA GLY A 153 -24.48 20.42 -7.77
C GLY A 153 -25.31 20.26 -9.04
N VAL A 154 -24.73 19.81 -10.15
CA VAL A 154 -25.46 19.62 -11.42
C VAL A 154 -26.17 18.27 -11.48
N GLU A 155 -27.18 18.18 -12.35
CA GLU A 155 -27.90 16.95 -12.65
C GLU A 155 -26.99 15.85 -13.23
N ALA A 156 -27.35 14.58 -12.99
CA ALA A 156 -26.56 13.43 -13.42
C ALA A 156 -26.26 13.41 -14.92
N ALA A 157 -27.22 13.84 -15.76
CA ALA A 157 -27.04 13.92 -17.22
C ALA A 157 -25.97 14.95 -17.61
N VAL A 158 -25.92 16.11 -16.94
CA VAL A 158 -24.91 17.14 -17.17
C VAL A 158 -23.54 16.66 -16.72
N ALA A 159 -23.47 16.02 -15.54
CA ALA A 159 -22.25 15.42 -15.02
C ALA A 159 -21.69 14.33 -15.96
N GLN A 160 -22.56 13.47 -16.52
CA GLN A 160 -22.19 12.47 -17.49
C GLN A 160 -21.61 13.09 -18.77
N SER A 161 -22.31 14.06 -19.35
CA SER A 161 -21.85 14.75 -20.57
C SER A 161 -20.47 15.39 -20.37
N ALA A 162 -20.25 16.07 -19.23
CA ALA A 162 -18.94 16.63 -18.89
C ALA A 162 -17.85 15.57 -18.72
N LEU A 163 -18.17 14.42 -18.12
CA LEU A 163 -17.24 13.30 -18.00
C LEU A 163 -16.87 12.72 -19.36
N GLU A 164 -17.83 12.52 -20.26
CA GLU A 164 -17.59 11.99 -21.60
C GLU A 164 -16.69 12.93 -22.42
N GLN A 165 -16.93 14.24 -22.36
CA GLN A 165 -16.12 15.26 -23.05
C GLN A 165 -14.68 15.34 -22.51
N GLU A 166 -14.49 15.06 -21.22
CA GLU A 166 -13.18 15.15 -20.56
C GLU A 166 -12.46 13.79 -20.44
N GLY A 167 -12.88 12.79 -21.22
CA GLY A 167 -12.24 11.47 -21.27
C GLY A 167 -12.38 10.71 -19.95
N TRP A 168 -13.50 10.87 -19.26
CA TRP A 168 -13.83 10.28 -17.96
C TRP A 168 -12.90 10.68 -16.81
N VAL A 169 -12.23 11.82 -16.93
CA VAL A 169 -11.36 12.35 -15.87
C VAL A 169 -12.17 13.30 -14.96
N ILE A 170 -12.53 12.82 -13.76
CA ILE A 170 -13.37 13.55 -12.78
C ILE A 170 -12.86 14.98 -12.53
N ARG A 171 -11.55 15.17 -12.28
CA ARG A 171 -11.00 16.52 -12.02
C ARG A 171 -11.09 17.48 -13.21
N ARG A 172 -11.09 16.97 -14.44
CA ARG A 172 -11.26 17.80 -15.64
C ARG A 172 -12.74 18.17 -15.81
N ALA A 173 -13.64 17.20 -15.66
CA ALA A 173 -15.08 17.45 -15.68
C ALA A 173 -15.52 18.47 -14.63
N LEU A 174 -15.00 18.37 -13.39
CA LEU A 174 -15.29 19.36 -12.35
C LEU A 174 -14.79 20.77 -12.69
N ARG A 175 -13.60 20.91 -13.29
CA ARG A 175 -13.08 22.21 -13.72
C ARG A 175 -13.97 22.81 -14.82
N ARG A 176 -14.32 22.00 -15.82
CA ARG A 176 -15.22 22.41 -16.92
C ARG A 176 -16.57 22.93 -16.41
N LEU A 177 -17.12 22.33 -15.35
CA LEU A 177 -18.40 22.74 -14.76
C LEU A 177 -18.30 23.93 -13.79
N SER A 178 -17.08 24.37 -13.47
CA SER A 178 -16.83 25.53 -12.59
C SER A 178 -16.54 26.81 -13.36
N ASP A 179 -16.34 26.72 -14.68
CA ASP A 179 -16.16 27.84 -15.62
C ASP A 179 -17.53 28.26 -16.21
#